data_AF-R4VIJ5-F1
#
_entry.id   AF-R4VIJ5-F1
#
_cell.length_a   1.000
_cell.length_b   1.000
_cell.length_c   1.000
_cell.angle_alpha   90.00
_cell.angle_beta   90.00
_cell.angle_gamma   90.00
#
_symmetry.space_group_name_H-M   'P 1'
#
loop_
_entity.id
_entity.type
_entity.pdbx_description
1 polymer ?
#
loop_
_entity_poly.entity_id
_entity_poly.type
_entity_poly.pdbx_seq_one_letter_code
_entity_poly.pdbx_strand_id
1 'polypeptide(L)'
;MRDADPREGWLAGIVPGALSPERLGPGVIANVSAIQGEAIQVSGDGPLIILGEDLGIGPALAFAERHAERTRLALLGGQYGVPARLVPSRFYVPALADGAIAGIAPLERQGVAARVALGRDDRPGVYEGSVFELLGRYLSETPAEFRQSLQIIACGPWSALGQHRADLAASVRQLQVVELPSAVRDSTP
;
A
#
# COMPACT_ATOMS: atom_id res chain seq x y z
N MET A 1 7.80 5.82 6.04
CA MET A 1 8.51 5.15 7.18
C MET A 1 7.88 3.78 7.41
N ARG A 2 8.68 2.72 7.57
CA ARG A 2 8.21 1.36 7.87
C ARG A 2 8.14 1.10 9.37
N ASP A 3 9.15 1.55 10.10
CA ASP A 3 9.24 1.40 11.54
C ASP A 3 10.19 2.45 12.13
N ALA A 4 10.14 2.67 13.44
CA ALA A 4 11.06 3.54 14.15
C ALA A 4 10.99 3.29 15.66
N ASP A 5 12.11 3.50 16.35
CA ASP A 5 12.17 3.54 17.80
C ASP A 5 12.86 4.84 18.25
N PRO A 6 12.12 5.77 18.87
CA PRO A 6 12.71 7.02 19.36
C PRO A 6 13.58 6.83 20.61
N ARG A 7 13.41 5.74 21.36
CA ARG A 7 14.22 5.45 22.56
C ARG A 7 15.59 4.91 22.17
N GLU A 8 15.61 4.02 21.18
CA GLU A 8 16.84 3.44 20.63
C GLU A 8 17.44 4.30 19.49
N GLY A 9 16.76 5.35 19.06
CA GLY A 9 17.27 6.36 18.13
C GLY A 9 17.39 5.88 16.68
N TRP A 10 16.55 4.93 16.24
CA TRP A 10 16.58 4.40 14.88
C TRP A 10 15.28 4.58 14.12
N LEU A 11 15.39 4.63 12.79
CA LEU A 11 14.27 4.61 11.85
C LEU A 11 14.53 3.57 10.76
N ALA A 12 13.48 2.95 10.26
CA ALA A 12 13.53 1.97 9.19
C ALA A 12 12.62 2.39 8.02
N GLY A 13 13.16 2.22 6.82
CA GLY A 13 12.46 2.41 5.56
C GLY A 13 12.70 1.22 4.63
N ILE A 14 11.85 1.10 3.62
CA ILE A 14 12.04 0.15 2.54
C ILE A 14 12.22 0.95 1.26
N VAL A 15 13.28 0.65 0.53
CA VAL A 15 13.59 1.23 -0.77
C VAL A 15 13.80 0.07 -1.74
N PRO A 16 13.16 0.07 -2.93
CA PRO A 16 13.46 -0.88 -3.98
C PRO A 16 14.96 -0.95 -4.28
N GLY A 17 15.50 -2.15 -4.50
CA GLY A 17 16.92 -2.33 -4.82
C GLY A 17 17.37 -1.48 -6.02
N ALA A 18 16.50 -1.32 -7.03
CA ALA A 18 16.75 -0.47 -8.20
C ALA A 18 16.91 1.03 -7.89
N LEU A 19 16.43 1.48 -6.73
CA LEU A 19 16.52 2.86 -6.25
C LEU A 19 17.53 3.00 -5.10
N SER A 20 18.10 1.88 -4.64
CA SER A 20 19.07 1.88 -3.56
C SER A 20 20.37 2.51 -4.05
N PRO A 21 20.91 3.51 -3.33
CA PRO A 21 22.26 3.98 -3.58
C PRO A 21 23.26 2.82 -3.42
N GLU A 22 24.21 2.68 -4.35
CA GLU A 22 25.20 1.58 -4.38
C GLU A 22 26.04 1.45 -3.08
N ARG A 23 26.07 2.49 -2.25
CA ARG A 23 26.88 2.56 -1.03
C ARG A 23 26.11 2.31 0.27
N LEU A 24 24.80 2.04 0.25
CA LEU A 24 24.10 1.75 1.51
C LEU A 24 24.48 0.35 2.01
N GLY A 25 24.94 0.26 3.25
CA GLY A 25 25.28 -0.99 3.93
C GLY A 25 25.50 -0.79 5.43
N PRO A 26 25.57 -1.87 6.22
CA PRO A 26 25.85 -1.79 7.65
C PRO A 26 27.12 -0.98 7.94
N GLY A 27 27.03 -0.01 8.85
CA GLY A 27 28.16 0.85 9.23
C GLY A 27 28.43 2.04 8.29
N VAL A 28 27.69 2.16 7.18
CA VAL A 28 27.81 3.34 6.30
C VAL A 28 27.04 4.51 6.91
N ILE A 29 27.72 5.65 7.03
CA ILE A 29 27.10 6.89 7.50
C ILE A 29 26.20 7.46 6.41
N ALA A 30 24.93 7.67 6.75
CA ALA A 30 23.97 8.37 5.92
C ALA A 30 23.55 9.68 6.60
N ASN A 31 23.44 10.76 5.83
CA ASN A 31 22.89 12.01 6.31
C ASN A 31 21.37 11.99 6.14
N VAL A 32 20.64 12.22 7.23
CA VAL A 32 19.19 12.37 7.23
C VAL A 32 18.87 13.83 7.42
N SER A 33 18.14 14.44 6.48
CA SER A 33 17.80 15.86 6.54
C SER A 33 16.68 16.14 7.56
N ALA A 34 15.49 15.62 7.30
CA ALA A 34 14.33 15.72 8.17
C ALA A 34 13.28 14.68 7.80
N ILE A 35 12.37 14.40 8.74
CA ILE A 35 11.11 13.72 8.42
C ILE A 35 10.19 14.72 7.72
N GLN A 36 9.65 14.31 6.57
CA GLN A 36 8.76 15.14 5.75
C GLN A 36 7.39 14.48 5.58
N GLY A 37 6.38 15.30 5.29
CA GLY A 37 4.99 14.88 5.09
C GLY A 37 4.12 15.08 6.32
N GLU A 38 2.82 14.84 6.15
CA GLU A 38 1.84 14.89 7.23
C GLU A 38 1.57 13.49 7.80
N ALA A 39 1.32 13.42 9.09
CA ALA A 39 0.91 12.16 9.72
C ALA A 39 -0.44 11.71 9.18
N ILE A 40 -0.56 10.42 8.84
CA ILE A 40 -1.82 9.81 8.42
C ILE A 40 -2.83 9.93 9.56
N GLN A 41 -4.02 10.45 9.27
CA GLN A 41 -5.08 10.70 10.25
C GLN A 41 -6.25 9.75 10.00
N VAL A 42 -6.58 8.96 11.02
CA VAL A 42 -7.76 8.08 10.98
C VAL A 42 -8.85 8.65 11.86
N SER A 43 -10.06 8.76 11.31
CA SER A 43 -11.19 9.36 12.03
C SER A 43 -12.21 8.31 12.43
N GLY A 44 -12.60 8.25 13.71
CA GLY A 44 -13.57 7.28 14.23
C GLY A 44 -13.12 5.82 14.03
N ASP A 45 -14.06 4.87 14.08
CA ASP A 45 -13.78 3.42 14.12
C ASP A 45 -14.13 2.66 12.83
N GLY A 46 -14.35 3.38 11.73
CA GLY A 46 -14.71 2.77 10.45
C GLY A 46 -13.62 1.86 9.85
N PRO A 47 -14.01 0.92 8.97
CA PRO A 47 -13.10 -0.01 8.31
C PRO A 47 -12.13 0.71 7.37
N LEU A 48 -10.89 0.22 7.32
CA LEU A 48 -9.81 0.78 6.51
C LEU A 48 -9.53 -0.08 5.28
N ILE A 49 -9.33 0.59 4.15
CA ILE A 49 -8.70 0.02 2.96
C ILE A 49 -7.34 0.70 2.79
N ILE A 50 -6.27 -0.08 2.75
CA ILE A 50 -4.91 0.44 2.69
C ILE A 50 -4.31 0.13 1.32
N LEU A 51 -3.85 1.15 0.61
CA LEU A 51 -3.17 1.00 -0.68
C LEU A 51 -1.69 1.36 -0.52
N GLY A 52 -0.83 0.52 -1.08
CA GLY A 52 0.60 0.78 -1.18
C GLY A 52 1.11 0.52 -2.59
N GLU A 53 1.70 1.53 -3.21
CA GLU A 53 2.36 1.41 -4.50
C GLU A 53 3.85 1.80 -4.41
N ASP A 54 4.73 0.94 -4.93
CA ASP A 54 6.18 1.13 -4.96
C ASP A 54 6.77 1.58 -3.61
N LEU A 55 7.30 2.82 -3.51
CA LEU A 55 7.84 3.40 -2.29
C LEU A 55 6.81 3.50 -1.16
N GLY A 56 5.52 3.51 -1.51
CA GLY A 56 4.41 3.53 -0.58
C GLY A 56 4.07 2.18 0.04
N ILE A 57 4.58 1.06 -0.48
CA ILE A 57 4.31 -0.26 0.12
C ILE A 57 4.83 -0.34 1.56
N GLY A 58 6.02 0.20 1.84
CA GLY A 58 6.61 0.20 3.18
C GLY A 58 5.73 0.87 4.24
N PRO A 59 5.34 2.15 4.07
CA PRO A 59 4.41 2.82 4.98
C PRO A 59 3.01 2.18 5.00
N ALA A 60 2.50 1.71 3.85
CA ALA A 60 1.21 1.01 3.80
C ALA A 60 1.20 -0.27 4.66
N LEU A 61 2.22 -1.11 4.56
CA LEU A 61 2.38 -2.31 5.40
C LEU A 61 2.45 -1.94 6.88
N ALA A 62 3.29 -0.96 7.24
CA ALA A 62 3.42 -0.48 8.61
C ALA A 62 2.08 -0.04 9.20
N PHE A 63 1.30 0.67 8.38
CA PHE A 63 0.02 1.21 8.79
C PHE A 63 -1.06 0.13 8.92
N ALA A 64 -1.12 -0.79 7.95
CA ALA A 64 -2.02 -1.94 8.00
C ALA A 64 -1.77 -2.82 9.24
N GLU A 65 -0.49 -3.04 9.60
CA GLU A 65 -0.14 -3.82 10.79
C GLU A 65 -0.55 -3.11 12.09
N ARG A 66 -0.29 -1.80 12.20
CA ARG A 66 -0.68 -1.01 13.39
C ARG A 66 -2.19 -0.89 13.57
N HIS A 67 -2.96 -1.05 12.49
CA HIS A 67 -4.41 -0.93 12.49
C HIS A 67 -5.10 -2.24 12.07
N ALA A 68 -4.47 -3.38 12.34
CA ALA A 68 -4.92 -4.69 11.84
C ALA A 68 -6.40 -4.99 12.13
N GLU A 69 -6.89 -4.67 13.32
CA GLU A 69 -8.29 -4.88 13.72
C GLU A 69 -9.30 -4.08 12.87
N ARG A 70 -8.84 -2.97 12.27
CA ARG A 70 -9.66 -2.09 11.44
C ARG A 70 -9.39 -2.25 9.95
N THR A 71 -8.22 -2.78 9.58
CA THR A 71 -7.84 -2.99 8.18
C THR A 71 -8.63 -4.14 7.59
N ARG A 72 -9.62 -3.79 6.78
CA ARG A 72 -10.45 -4.77 6.08
C ARG A 72 -9.73 -5.38 4.89
N LEU A 73 -8.93 -4.59 4.18
CA LEU A 73 -8.20 -5.04 3.00
C LEU A 73 -6.97 -4.16 2.78
N ALA A 74 -5.82 -4.80 2.58
CA ALA A 74 -4.62 -4.15 2.06
C ALA A 74 -4.42 -4.53 0.58
N LEU A 75 -4.22 -3.53 -0.27
CA LEU A 75 -3.92 -3.71 -1.70
C LEU A 75 -2.52 -3.17 -1.96
N LEU A 76 -1.61 -4.03 -2.39
CA LEU A 76 -0.21 -3.67 -2.60
C LEU A 76 0.19 -3.95 -4.04
N GLY A 77 0.99 -3.08 -4.64
CA GLY A 77 1.41 -3.30 -6.02
C GLY A 77 2.45 -2.33 -6.50
N GLY A 78 2.79 -2.43 -7.78
CA GLY A 78 3.76 -1.56 -8.43
C GLY A 78 4.77 -2.33 -9.25
N GLN A 79 5.79 -1.63 -9.73
CA GLN A 79 6.75 -2.16 -10.68
C GLN A 79 7.96 -2.83 -10.03
N TYR A 80 8.24 -2.53 -8.76
CA TYR A 80 9.40 -3.08 -8.04
C TYR A 80 9.11 -4.36 -7.26
N GLY A 81 7.87 -4.86 -7.33
CA GLY A 81 7.41 -5.97 -6.52
C GLY A 81 7.10 -5.57 -5.07
N VAL A 82 6.71 -6.57 -4.27
CA VAL A 82 6.33 -6.38 -2.87
C VAL A 82 7.45 -6.90 -1.95
N PRO A 83 7.95 -6.10 -0.99
CA PRO A 83 9.04 -6.44 -0.07
C PRO A 83 8.56 -7.32 1.09
N ALA A 84 7.73 -8.33 0.80
CA ALA A 84 7.20 -9.26 1.78
C ALA A 84 6.96 -10.63 1.15
N ARG A 85 7.00 -11.68 1.97
CA ARG A 85 6.70 -13.04 1.49
C ARG A 85 5.23 -13.15 1.10
N LEU A 86 4.97 -13.51 -0.15
CA LEU A 86 3.65 -13.86 -0.64
C LEU A 86 3.27 -15.27 -0.16
N VAL A 87 2.00 -15.46 0.17
CA VAL A 87 1.43 -16.75 0.59
C VAL A 87 0.02 -16.90 0.01
N PRO A 88 -0.52 -18.12 -0.14
CA PRO A 88 -1.94 -18.28 -0.41
C PRO A 88 -2.78 -17.60 0.68
N SER A 89 -3.68 -16.71 0.29
CA SER A 89 -4.55 -15.98 1.22
C SER A 89 -5.53 -16.93 1.90
N ARG A 90 -5.69 -16.78 3.22
CA ARG A 90 -6.71 -17.51 3.99
C ARG A 90 -8.08 -16.82 3.96
N PHE A 91 -8.12 -15.58 3.50
CA PHE A 91 -9.33 -14.76 3.44
C PHE A 91 -9.98 -14.86 2.08
N TYR A 92 -11.27 -15.16 2.07
CA TYR A 92 -12.09 -15.10 0.87
C TYR A 92 -12.61 -13.68 0.66
N VAL A 93 -12.25 -13.08 -0.48
CA VAL A 93 -12.72 -11.75 -0.90
C VAL A 93 -13.38 -11.96 -2.27
N PRO A 94 -14.72 -12.11 -2.33
CA PRO A 94 -15.42 -12.55 -3.55
C PRO A 94 -15.03 -11.76 -4.80
N ALA A 95 -15.08 -10.43 -4.71
CA ALA A 95 -14.75 -9.51 -5.81
C ALA A 95 -13.36 -9.69 -6.43
N LEU A 96 -12.44 -10.34 -5.70
CA LEU A 96 -11.05 -10.49 -6.09
C LEU A 96 -10.64 -11.97 -6.26
N ALA A 97 -11.55 -12.92 -6.04
CA ALA A 97 -11.24 -14.34 -6.00
C ALA A 97 -10.74 -14.90 -7.35
N ASP A 98 -11.22 -14.34 -8.47
CA ASP A 98 -10.94 -14.83 -9.81
C ASP A 98 -9.57 -14.41 -10.38
N GLY A 99 -8.78 -13.64 -9.63
CA GLY A 99 -7.48 -13.17 -10.14
C GLY A 99 -6.49 -12.66 -9.09
N ALA A 100 -6.89 -12.55 -7.83
CA ALA A 100 -6.00 -12.12 -6.76
C ALA A 100 -6.25 -12.96 -5.51
N ILE A 101 -5.39 -13.95 -5.27
CA ILE A 101 -5.46 -14.85 -4.10
C ILE A 101 -4.12 -14.95 -3.35
N ALA A 102 -3.09 -14.24 -3.78
CA ALA A 102 -1.86 -14.05 -3.02
C ALA A 102 -2.11 -13.02 -1.90
N GLY A 103 -1.86 -13.46 -0.67
CA GLY A 103 -1.79 -12.64 0.52
C GLY A 103 -0.35 -12.29 0.90
N ILE A 104 -0.21 -11.58 2.03
CA ILE A 104 1.06 -11.09 2.55
C ILE A 104 1.30 -11.73 3.92
N ALA A 105 2.38 -12.51 4.07
CA ALA A 105 2.55 -13.36 5.25
C ALA A 105 2.46 -12.62 6.61
N PRO A 106 3.06 -11.44 6.82
CA PRO A 106 2.84 -10.66 8.04
C PRO A 106 1.37 -10.28 8.29
N LEU A 107 0.66 -9.82 7.26
CA LEU A 107 -0.74 -9.39 7.37
C LEU A 107 -1.68 -10.58 7.62
N GLU A 108 -1.45 -11.70 6.94
CA GLU A 108 -2.22 -12.93 7.14
C GLU A 108 -2.13 -13.43 8.58
N ARG A 109 -0.94 -13.34 9.21
CA ARG A 109 -0.76 -13.69 10.63
C ARG A 109 -1.49 -12.75 11.59
N GLN A 110 -1.71 -11.50 11.18
CA GLN A 110 -2.41 -10.49 11.98
C GLN A 110 -3.91 -10.42 11.68
N GLY A 111 -4.45 -11.32 10.85
CA GLY A 111 -5.88 -11.32 10.55
C GLY A 111 -6.30 -10.37 9.43
N VAL A 112 -5.35 -9.78 8.70
CA VAL A 112 -5.61 -8.77 7.66
C VAL A 112 -5.58 -9.41 6.28
N ALA A 113 -6.69 -9.31 5.56
CA ALA A 113 -6.74 -9.71 4.15
C ALA A 113 -5.87 -8.78 3.31
N ALA A 114 -5.03 -9.35 2.43
CA ALA A 114 -4.19 -8.59 1.52
C ALA A 114 -4.28 -9.14 0.10
N ARG A 115 -4.09 -8.27 -0.91
CA ARG A 115 -3.99 -8.65 -2.32
C ARG A 115 -2.85 -7.91 -2.99
N VAL A 116 -2.27 -8.56 -4.00
CA VAL A 116 -1.12 -8.04 -4.72
C VAL A 116 -1.44 -7.87 -6.20
N ALA A 117 -1.05 -6.73 -6.76
CA ALA A 117 -1.13 -6.43 -8.19
C ALA A 117 0.25 -6.06 -8.74
N LEU A 118 0.72 -6.74 -9.77
CA LEU A 118 1.99 -6.45 -10.45
C LEU A 118 1.75 -6.41 -11.95
N GLY A 119 2.29 -5.39 -12.64
CA GLY A 119 1.94 -5.13 -14.04
C GLY A 119 2.62 -6.01 -15.10
N ARG A 120 3.71 -6.72 -14.77
CA ARG A 120 4.47 -7.56 -15.73
C ARG A 120 5.08 -8.78 -15.03
N ASP A 121 4.25 -9.55 -14.34
CA ASP A 121 4.71 -10.70 -13.58
C ASP A 121 3.68 -11.82 -13.57
N ASP A 122 4.02 -12.97 -14.18
CA ASP A 122 3.18 -14.18 -14.21
C ASP A 122 3.34 -14.98 -12.91
N ARG A 123 3.05 -14.33 -11.78
CA ARG A 123 3.11 -14.95 -10.46
C ARG A 123 1.73 -15.51 -10.08
N PRO A 124 1.59 -16.82 -9.84
CA PRO A 124 0.30 -17.41 -9.48
C PRO A 124 -0.35 -16.72 -8.28
N GLY A 125 -1.62 -16.33 -8.45
CA GLY A 125 -2.41 -15.66 -7.43
C GLY A 125 -2.12 -14.17 -7.25
N VAL A 126 -1.13 -13.62 -7.94
CA VAL A 126 -0.93 -12.16 -8.06
C VAL A 126 -1.77 -11.66 -9.21
N TYR A 127 -2.42 -10.52 -9.03
CA TYR A 127 -3.19 -9.89 -10.09
C TYR A 127 -2.26 -9.24 -11.12
N GLU A 128 -2.48 -9.55 -12.39
CA GLU A 128 -1.81 -8.88 -13.50
C GLU A 128 -2.50 -7.55 -13.79
N GLY A 129 -1.89 -6.44 -13.34
CA GLY A 129 -2.44 -5.10 -13.51
C GLY A 129 -2.07 -4.16 -12.37
N SER A 130 -2.92 -3.16 -12.14
CA SER A 130 -2.69 -2.12 -11.13
C SER A 130 -3.42 -2.36 -9.80
N VAL A 131 -2.90 -1.75 -8.73
CA VAL A 131 -3.57 -1.74 -7.42
C VAL A 131 -4.93 -1.02 -7.48
N PHE A 132 -5.08 -0.08 -8.41
CA PHE A 132 -6.33 0.65 -8.62
C PHE A 132 -7.41 -0.19 -9.27
N GLU A 133 -7.06 -1.08 -10.18
CA GLU A 133 -8.03 -2.03 -10.74
C GLU A 133 -8.57 -2.96 -9.66
N LEU A 134 -7.72 -3.45 -8.75
CA LEU A 134 -8.17 -4.24 -7.59
C LEU A 134 -9.11 -3.43 -6.70
N LEU A 135 -8.78 -2.16 -6.43
CA LEU A 135 -9.65 -1.30 -5.64
C LEU A 135 -10.99 -1.10 -6.35
N GLY A 136 -10.98 -0.84 -7.65
CA GLY A 136 -12.18 -0.67 -8.47
C GLY A 136 -13.10 -1.89 -8.42
N ARG A 137 -12.54 -3.09 -8.64
CA ARG A 137 -13.27 -4.37 -8.54
C ARG A 137 -13.89 -4.59 -7.16
N TYR A 138 -13.11 -4.34 -6.11
CA TYR A 138 -13.61 -4.47 -4.74
C TYR A 138 -14.77 -3.50 -4.48
N LEU A 139 -14.62 -2.22 -4.87
CA LEU A 139 -15.63 -1.20 -4.64
C LEU A 139 -16.89 -1.39 -5.51
N SER A 140 -16.76 -1.92 -6.74
CA SER A 140 -17.92 -2.15 -7.63
C SER A 140 -18.88 -3.20 -7.06
N GLU A 141 -18.37 -4.17 -6.32
CA GLU A 141 -19.18 -5.18 -5.64
C GLU A 141 -19.52 -4.81 -4.18
N THR A 142 -18.99 -3.68 -3.70
CA THR A 142 -19.29 -3.21 -2.34
C THR A 142 -20.55 -2.34 -2.33
N PRO A 143 -21.56 -2.67 -1.50
CA PRO A 143 -22.78 -1.86 -1.36
C PRO A 143 -22.46 -0.40 -1.03
N ALA A 144 -23.20 0.55 -1.63
CA ALA A 144 -22.94 1.98 -1.49
C ALA A 144 -22.93 2.45 -0.03
N GLU A 145 -23.88 1.95 0.78
CA GLU A 145 -23.97 2.25 2.21
C GLU A 145 -22.70 1.82 2.97
N PHE A 146 -22.15 0.65 2.62
CA PHE A 146 -20.91 0.18 3.23
C PHE A 146 -19.70 0.97 2.72
N ARG A 147 -19.67 1.35 1.44
CA ARG A 147 -18.60 2.21 0.90
C ARG A 147 -18.50 3.54 1.63
N GLN A 148 -19.64 4.14 1.98
CA GLN A 148 -19.70 5.38 2.77
C GLN A 148 -19.21 5.22 4.23
N SER A 149 -18.94 4.01 4.70
CA SER A 149 -18.26 3.75 5.97
C SER A 149 -16.74 3.57 5.84
N LEU A 150 -16.26 3.24 4.64
CA LEU A 150 -14.84 2.95 4.38
C LEU A 150 -13.99 4.20 4.42
N GLN A 151 -12.81 4.07 5.02
CA GLN A 151 -11.74 5.05 4.90
C GLN A 151 -10.62 4.44 4.06
N ILE A 152 -10.16 5.17 3.06
CA ILE A 152 -9.08 4.73 2.17
C ILE A 152 -7.82 5.53 2.49
N ILE A 153 -6.74 4.82 2.80
CA ILE A 153 -5.40 5.39 2.95
C ILE A 153 -4.53 4.87 1.83
N ALA A 154 -4.04 5.76 0.97
CA ALA A 154 -3.23 5.39 -0.18
C ALA A 154 -1.83 5.99 -0.06
N CYS A 155 -0.77 5.19 -0.08
CA CYS A 155 0.63 5.62 -0.12
C CYS A 155 1.30 5.21 -1.45
N GLY A 156 1.86 6.15 -2.22
CA GLY A 156 2.37 5.88 -3.57
C GLY A 156 2.42 7.12 -4.48
N PRO A 157 2.81 6.94 -5.75
CA PRO A 157 2.82 8.00 -6.76
C PRO A 157 1.41 8.16 -7.36
N TRP A 158 0.56 8.91 -6.67
CA TRP A 158 -0.88 8.97 -6.97
C TRP A 158 -1.30 10.11 -7.88
N SER A 159 -0.34 10.79 -8.53
CA SER A 159 -0.63 11.67 -9.67
C SER A 159 -1.53 10.99 -10.72
N ALA A 160 -1.40 9.67 -10.90
CA ALA A 160 -2.23 8.84 -11.78
C ALA A 160 -3.69 8.69 -11.35
N LEU A 161 -4.05 8.95 -10.08
CA LEU A 161 -5.46 9.02 -9.66
C LEU A 161 -6.22 10.10 -10.43
N GLY A 162 -5.51 11.14 -10.89
CA GLY A 162 -5.99 12.16 -11.83
C GLY A 162 -7.46 12.52 -11.64
N GLN A 163 -8.25 12.24 -12.67
CA GLN A 163 -9.68 12.52 -12.73
C GLN A 163 -10.55 11.65 -11.80
N HIS A 164 -10.12 10.45 -11.44
CA HIS A 164 -10.91 9.51 -10.64
C HIS A 164 -10.85 9.80 -9.14
N ARG A 165 -9.93 10.67 -8.70
CA ARG A 165 -9.76 11.02 -7.28
C ARG A 165 -11.03 11.61 -6.66
N ALA A 166 -11.72 12.50 -7.38
CA ALA A 166 -12.92 13.16 -6.90
C ALA A 166 -14.08 12.16 -6.74
N ASP A 167 -14.29 11.31 -7.75
CA ASP A 167 -15.33 10.28 -7.72
C ASP A 167 -15.06 9.26 -6.61
N LEU A 168 -13.81 8.83 -6.44
CA LEU A 168 -13.41 7.93 -5.37
C LEU A 168 -13.69 8.57 -4.00
N ALA A 169 -13.25 9.81 -3.79
CA ALA A 169 -13.48 10.53 -2.54
C ALA A 169 -14.97 10.71 -2.23
N ALA A 170 -15.80 10.97 -3.24
CA ALA A 170 -17.25 11.08 -3.07
C ALA A 170 -17.94 9.74 -2.74
N SER A 171 -17.32 8.62 -3.11
CA SER A 171 -17.89 7.27 -2.91
C SER A 171 -17.59 6.65 -1.55
N VAL A 172 -16.66 7.22 -0.77
CA VAL A 172 -16.21 6.69 0.51
C VAL A 172 -16.29 7.73 1.63
N ARG A 173 -16.15 7.30 2.90
CA ARG A 173 -16.19 8.23 4.04
C ARG A 173 -15.06 9.24 3.99
N GLN A 174 -13.86 8.77 3.69
CA GLN A 174 -12.63 9.55 3.70
C GLN A 174 -11.62 8.92 2.76
N LEU A 175 -10.96 9.75 1.96
CA LEU A 175 -9.81 9.37 1.14
C LEU A 175 -8.62 10.22 1.58
N GLN A 176 -7.59 9.57 2.13
CA GLN A 176 -6.31 10.22 2.42
C GLN A 176 -5.23 9.66 1.47
N VAL A 177 -4.58 10.59 0.77
CA VAL A 177 -3.56 10.27 -0.24
C VAL A 177 -2.23 10.81 0.27
N VAL A 178 -1.28 9.92 0.48
CA VAL A 178 0.12 10.22 0.80
C VAL A 178 0.91 10.12 -0.50
N GLU A 179 1.11 11.27 -1.14
CA GLU A 179 1.89 11.38 -2.37
C GLU A 179 3.37 11.10 -2.09
N LEU A 180 3.94 10.17 -2.82
CA LEU A 180 5.36 9.85 -2.78
C LEU A 180 5.97 10.03 -4.18
N PRO A 181 7.29 10.31 -4.28
CA PRO A 181 7.93 10.48 -5.56
C PRO A 181 7.69 9.27 -6.47
N SER A 182 7.31 9.53 -7.72
CA SER A 182 7.38 8.49 -8.74
C SER A 182 8.84 8.12 -8.95
N ALA A 183 9.12 6.84 -9.06
CA ALA A 183 10.47 6.36 -9.29
C ALA A 183 10.91 6.44 -10.77
N VAL A 184 10.08 7.05 -11.63
CA VAL A 184 10.44 7.39 -13.00
C VAL A 184 11.58 8.39 -12.92
N ARG A 185 12.78 7.94 -13.26
CA ARG A 185 13.84 8.88 -13.64
C ARG A 185 13.31 9.60 -14.87
N ASP A 186 13.17 10.92 -14.80
CA ASP A 186 13.17 11.73 -16.00
C ASP A 186 14.46 11.39 -16.75
N SER A 187 14.34 10.57 -17.79
CA SER A 187 15.34 10.46 -18.83
C SER A 187 15.23 11.74 -19.66
N THR A 188 15.74 12.84 -19.11
CA THR A 188 16.03 14.02 -19.91
C THR A 188 17.37 13.77 -20.60
N PRO A 189 17.45 13.83 -21.94
CA PRO A 189 18.71 13.72 -22.68
C PRO A 189 19.68 14.87 -22.39
#